data_AF-A0A3D5FET3-F1
#
_entry.id   AF-A0A3D5FET3-F1
#
_cell.length_a   1.000
_cell.length_b   1.000
_cell.length_c   1.000
_cell.angle_alpha   90.00
_cell.angle_beta   90.00
_cell.angle_gamma   90.00
#
_symmetry.space_group_name_H-M   'P 1'
#
loop_
_entity.id
_entity.type
_entity.pdbx_description
1 polymer ?
#
loop_
_entity_poly.entity_id
_entity_poly.type
_entity_poly.pdbx_seq_one_letter_code
_entity_poly.pdbx_strand_id
1 'polypeptide(L)' 'MSGVISPDSLAKVRLIDAVALHLPAAALRPWREALACRDGPIITLVSEQIAPEGFVIERHVCVDTTASGGNTTLLVQAA' A
#
# COMPACT_ATOMS: atom_id res chain seq x y z
N MET A 1 19.56 -3.75 -22.47
CA MET A 1 19.64 -4.45 -21.17
C MET A 1 18.22 -4.84 -20.78
N SER A 2 17.92 -6.13 -20.63
CA SER A 2 16.62 -6.57 -20.14
C SER A 2 16.55 -6.26 -18.64
N GLY A 3 15.73 -5.27 -18.25
CA GLY A 3 15.64 -4.75 -16.88
C GLY A 3 14.71 -5.55 -15.97
N VAL A 4 14.47 -6.83 -16.26
CA VAL A 4 13.53 -7.66 -15.50
C VAL A 4 14.29 -8.47 -14.46
N ILE A 5 13.96 -8.27 -13.18
CA ILE A 5 14.51 -9.04 -12.07
C ILE A 5 13.92 -10.46 -12.03
N SER A 6 14.74 -11.46 -11.70
CA SER A 6 14.24 -12.83 -11.56
C SER A 6 13.34 -12.97 -10.32
N PRO A 7 12.32 -13.87 -10.36
CA PRO A 7 11.45 -14.14 -9.21
C PRO A 7 12.24 -14.51 -7.94
N ASP A 8 13.25 -15.38 -8.05
CA ASP A 8 14.06 -15.84 -6.92
C ASP A 8 14.80 -14.71 -6.19
N SER A 9 15.07 -13.61 -6.89
CA SER A 9 15.70 -12.45 -6.27
C SER A 9 14.74 -11.73 -5.33
N LEU A 10 13.43 -11.71 -5.62
CA LEU A 10 12.43 -11.04 -4.77
C LEU A 10 12.26 -11.70 -3.40
N ALA A 11 12.55 -13.00 -3.30
CA ALA A 11 12.55 -13.72 -2.02
C ALA A 11 13.63 -13.22 -1.05
N LYS A 12 14.70 -12.58 -1.58
CA LYS A 12 15.84 -12.10 -0.80
C LYS A 12 15.76 -10.62 -0.45
N VAL A 13 14.95 -9.84 -1.17
CA VAL A 13 14.79 -8.41 -0.94
C VAL A 13 13.92 -8.18 0.30
N ARG A 14 14.47 -7.46 1.28
CA ARG A 14 13.80 -7.10 2.53
C ARG A 14 13.52 -5.61 2.59
N LEU A 15 12.67 -5.20 3.53
CA LEU A 15 12.34 -3.79 3.80
C LEU A 15 11.75 -3.06 2.59
N ILE A 16 10.80 -3.72 1.91
CA ILE A 16 10.01 -3.14 0.82
C ILE A 16 8.53 -3.37 1.07
N ASP A 17 7.70 -2.38 0.74
CA ASP A 17 6.25 -2.40 0.96
C ASP A 17 5.45 -2.79 -0.30
N ALA A 18 6.06 -2.69 -1.47
CA ALA A 18 5.47 -3.07 -2.76
C ALA A 18 6.55 -3.40 -3.80
N VAL A 19 6.14 -4.11 -4.86
CA VAL A 19 6.92 -4.33 -6.09
C VAL A 19 6.11 -3.85 -7.28
N ALA A 20 6.69 -2.99 -8.11
CA ALA A 20 6.12 -2.60 -9.39
C ALA A 20 6.73 -3.46 -10.51
N LEU A 21 5.89 -4.20 -11.23
CA LEU A 21 6.31 -5.03 -12.36
C LEU A 21 5.20 -5.12 -13.40
N HIS A 22 5.43 -4.50 -14.57
CA HIS A 22 4.50 -4.55 -15.68
C HIS A 22 4.89 -5.68 -16.66
N LEU A 23 4.14 -6.77 -16.62
CA LEU A 23 4.20 -7.90 -17.56
C LEU A 23 2.78 -8.38 -17.87
N PRO A 24 2.55 -9.13 -18.96
CA PRO A 24 1.27 -9.79 -19.19
C PRO A 24 0.84 -10.62 -17.98
N ALA A 25 -0.45 -10.59 -17.63
CA ALA A 25 -0.96 -11.20 -16.40
C ALA A 25 -0.57 -12.68 -16.22
N ALA A 26 -0.53 -13.44 -17.32
CA ALA A 26 -0.12 -14.84 -17.34
C ALA A 26 1.37 -15.04 -16.99
N ALA A 27 2.23 -14.06 -17.31
CA ALA A 27 3.66 -14.12 -17.03
C ALA A 27 4.00 -13.76 -15.58
N LEU A 28 3.10 -13.12 -14.83
CA LEU A 28 3.37 -12.66 -13.45
C LEU A 28 3.33 -13.76 -12.39
N ARG A 29 2.89 -14.97 -12.73
CA ARG A 29 2.72 -16.07 -11.77
C ARG A 29 3.99 -16.36 -10.94
N PRO A 30 5.20 -16.50 -11.54
CA PRO A 30 6.41 -16.78 -10.78
C PRO A 30 6.75 -15.67 -9.76
N TRP A 31 6.50 -14.40 -10.09
CA TRP A 31 6.74 -13.28 -9.18
C TRP A 31 5.75 -13.27 -8.01
N ARG A 32 4.48 -13.60 -8.26
CA ARG A 32 3.48 -13.76 -7.18
C ARG A 32 3.85 -14.90 -6.23
N GLU A 33 4.28 -16.04 -6.76
CA GLU A 33 4.72 -17.19 -5.97
C GLU A 33 5.95 -16.83 -5.12
N ALA A 34 6.97 -16.18 -5.72
CA ALA A 34 8.16 -15.76 -4.99
C ALA A 34 7.86 -14.74 -3.87
N LEU A 35 6.92 -13.81 -4.10
CA LEU A 35 6.49 -12.86 -3.08
C LEU A 35 5.70 -13.53 -1.96
N ALA A 36 4.86 -14.52 -2.27
CA ALA A 36 4.09 -15.26 -1.27
C ALA A 36 4.96 -16.16 -0.36
N CYS A 37 6.14 -16.58 -0.83
CA CYS A 37 7.10 -17.36 -0.05
C CYS A 37 7.93 -16.52 0.94
N ARG A 38 7.75 -15.20 0.99
CA ARG A 38 8.50 -14.33 1.90
C ARG A 38 7.94 -14.40 3.31
N ASP A 39 8.82 -14.37 4.29
CA ASP A 39 8.44 -14.12 5.67
C ASP A 39 8.00 -12.66 5.86
N GLY A 40 6.98 -12.45 6.69
CA GLY A 40 6.50 -11.13 7.07
C GLY A 40 5.20 -10.71 6.35
N PRO A 41 4.97 -9.39 6.19
CA PRO A 41 3.75 -8.89 5.56
C PRO A 41 3.61 -9.34 4.11
N ILE A 42 2.37 -9.58 3.69
CA ILE A 42 2.03 -9.71 2.27
C ILE A 42 2.18 -8.32 1.64
N ILE A 43 3.02 -8.22 0.62
CA ILE A 43 3.29 -6.95 -0.08
C ILE A 43 2.65 -6.94 -1.47
N THR A 44 2.27 -5.75 -1.92
CA THR A 44 1.54 -5.56 -3.18
C THR A 44 2.44 -5.75 -4.39
N LEU A 45 1.96 -6.48 -5.40
CA LEU A 45 2.53 -6.51 -6.75
C LEU A 45 1.71 -5.57 -7.65
N VAL A 46 2.19 -4.36 -7.86
CA VAL A 46 1.57 -3.35 -8.73
C VAL A 46 1.93 -3.70 -10.18
N SER A 47 0.91 -4.04 -10.97
CA SER A 47 1.10 -4.57 -12.34
C SER A 47 0.50 -3.70 -13.43
N GLU A 48 -0.35 -2.75 -13.06
CA GLU A 48 -0.84 -1.73 -13.97
C GLU A 48 0.31 -0.81 -14.44
N GLN A 49 0.19 -0.31 -15.67
CA GLN A 49 1.16 0.64 -16.21
C GLN A 49 1.09 2.01 -15.50
N ILE A 50 -0.10 2.40 -15.02
CA ILE A 50 -0.35 3.64 -14.29
C ILE A 50 -1.27 3.29 -13.12
N ALA A 51 -0.73 3.27 -11.91
CA ALA A 51 -1.46 3.03 -10.66
C ALA A 51 -0.83 3.83 -9.50
N PRO A 52 -0.93 5.18 -9.51
CA PRO A 52 -0.39 6.01 -8.43
C PRO A 52 -0.93 5.62 -7.04
N GLU A 53 -2.16 5.12 -6.97
CA GLU A 53 -2.80 4.59 -5.76
C GLU A 53 -2.04 3.38 -5.16
N GLY A 54 -1.30 2.63 -5.96
CA GLY A 54 -0.45 1.52 -5.51
C GLY A 54 0.83 1.95 -4.79
N PHE A 55 1.12 3.25 -4.75
CA PHE A 55 2.34 3.84 -4.19
C PHE A 55 2.08 4.86 -3.08
N VAL A 56 0.86 4.89 -2.54
CA VAL A 56 0.49 5.74 -1.39
C VAL A 56 0.13 4.88 -0.18
N ILE A 57 0.36 5.42 1.01
CA ILE A 57 -0.12 4.83 2.27
C ILE A 57 -1.28 5.69 2.75
N GLU A 58 -2.47 5.10 2.79
CA GLU A 58 -3.64 5.75 3.34
C GLU A 58 -3.63 5.69 4.88
N ARG A 59 -3.97 6.80 5.53
CA ARG A 59 -4.17 6.85 6.97
C ARG A 59 -5.49 7.54 7.27
N HIS A 60 -6.41 6.81 7.88
CA HIS A 60 -7.65 7.38 8.38
C HIS A 60 -7.52 7.73 9.86
N VAL A 61 -7.99 8.91 10.24
CA VAL A 61 -8.07 9.35 11.64
C VAL A 61 -9.50 9.81 11.90
N CYS A 62 -10.17 9.16 12.84
CA CYS A 62 -11.45 9.62 13.35
C CYS A 62 -11.20 10.34 14.67
N VAL A 63 -11.52 11.63 14.73
CA VAL A 63 -11.40 12.43 15.95
C VAL A 63 -12.80 12.64 16.51
N ASP A 64 -13.02 12.22 17.76
CA ASP A 64 -14.21 12.60 18.50
C ASP A 64 -14.09 14.06 18.94
N THR A 65 -14.65 14.97 18.16
CA THR A 65 -14.66 16.41 18.46
C THR A 65 -15.66 16.78 19.58
N THR A 66 -16.46 15.82 20.07
CA THR A 66 -17.38 16.02 21.19
C THR A 66 -16.74 15.73 22.56
N ALA A 67 -15.52 15.17 22.58
CA ALA A 67 -14.77 14.84 23.78
C ALA A 67 -14.37 16.06 24.64
N SER A 68 -14.49 17.29 24.12
CA SER A 68 -14.29 18.54 24.88
C SER A 68 -15.53 18.97 25.70
N GLY A 69 -16.61 18.18 25.69
CA GLY A 69 -17.68 18.28 26.70
C GLY A 69 -18.69 19.43 26.50
N GLY A 70 -18.70 20.11 25.36
CA GLY A 70 -19.73 21.11 25.09
C GLY A 70 -19.42 21.94 23.85
N ASN A 71 -20.38 21.95 22.93
CA ASN A 71 -20.31 22.62 21.65
C ASN A 71 -20.01 24.13 21.83
N THR A 72 -18.75 24.53 21.67
CA THR A 72 -18.33 25.95 21.64
C THR A 72 -19.09 26.71 20.56
N THR A 73 -19.48 26.06 19.46
CA THR A 73 -20.36 26.61 18.43
C THR A 73 -21.77 26.95 18.94
N LEU A 74 -22.33 26.21 19.92
CA LEU A 74 -23.63 26.55 20.54
C LEU A 74 -23.53 27.71 21.54
N LEU A 75 -22.39 27.86 22.23
CA LEU A 75 -22.17 28.97 23.17
C LEU A 75 -22.03 30.32 22.44
N VAL A 76 -21.47 30.34 21.23
CA VAL A 76 -21.29 31.58 20.44
C VAL A 76 -22.58 32.07 19.79
N GLN A 77 -23.54 31.18 19.50
CA GLN A 77 -24.85 31.59 18.93
C GLN A 77 -25.86 32.08 19.98
N ALA A 78 -25.59 31.87 21.27
CA ALA A 78 -26.44 32.29 22.38
C ALA A 78 -25.98 33.62 23.04
N ALA A 79 -24.87 34.20 22.58
CA ALA A 79 -24.35 35.51 22.98
C ALA A 79 -24.64 36.56 21.90
#